data_AF-A0A238V112-F1
#
_entry.id   AF-A0A238V112-F1
#
_cell.length_a   1.000
_cell.length_b   1.000
_cell.length_c   1.000
_cell.angle_alpha   90.00
_cell.angle_beta   90.00
_cell.angle_gamma   90.00
#
_symmetry.space_group_name_H-M   'P 1'
#
loop_
_entity.id
_entity.type
_entity.pdbx_description
1 polymer ?
#
loop_
_entity_poly.entity_id
_entity_poly.type
_entity_poly.pdbx_seq_one_letter_code
_entity_poly.pdbx_strand_id
1 'polypeptide(L)'
;MKGKHTERSRVLRPGPLATVTLTGLAVFGVTAAVPTTLQHASTETVAAVQTVPKQRTAPQQAAPQEQARAQAQVQKEFKAPAKAEPSTKAKPQKQAAEPESDERSEVITRARMWHPHSDERVPYSQTSTHNGYRTDCSGYVSMALGLPEPGTNTVGLTSSRYTERIGMSELKKGDLVMDALGSNTTRHVVIFEKWADKEHSSYWAYEQRGRYGTDHRTLDYGLSSDDEYKAYRPTSLK
;
A
#
# COMPACT_ATOMS: atom_id res chain seq x y z
N MET A 1 36.14 63.89 20.25
CA MET A 1 35.99 64.56 18.94
C MET A 1 34.98 63.72 18.15
N LYS A 2 33.67 63.99 18.11
CA LYS A 2 32.84 65.09 17.55
C LYS A 2 32.58 64.95 16.04
N GLY A 3 31.29 64.81 15.69
CA GLY A 3 30.65 64.83 14.34
C GLY A 3 29.98 63.49 14.02
N LYS A 4 28.67 63.22 14.16
CA LYS A 4 27.35 63.87 13.91
C LYS A 4 26.96 64.07 12.43
N HIS A 5 25.69 63.72 12.16
CA HIS A 5 24.79 64.09 11.04
C HIS A 5 24.86 63.21 9.77
N THR A 6 23.77 62.74 9.11
CA THR A 6 22.32 63.02 9.17
C THR A 6 21.51 61.95 8.43
N GLU A 7 20.31 61.66 8.95
CA GLU A 7 19.20 60.88 8.36
C GLU A 7 18.58 61.55 7.13
N ARG A 8 18.10 60.79 6.12
CA ARG A 8 16.91 61.16 5.32
C ARG A 8 16.16 59.93 4.80
N SER A 9 14.99 59.70 5.39
CA SER A 9 13.90 58.84 4.93
C SER A 9 13.38 59.21 3.53
N ARG A 10 13.00 58.21 2.70
CA ARG A 10 12.17 58.38 1.49
C ARG A 10 11.05 57.34 1.43
N VAL A 11 9.92 57.78 1.97
CA VAL A 11 8.51 57.63 1.53
C VAL A 11 8.20 56.67 0.35
N LEU A 12 7.39 55.66 0.65
CA LEU A 12 6.61 54.83 -0.28
C LEU A 12 5.63 55.68 -1.12
N ARG A 13 5.46 55.35 -2.40
CA ARG A 13 4.38 55.84 -3.25
C ARG A 13 3.52 54.67 -3.76
N PRO A 14 2.18 54.72 -3.62
CA PRO A 14 1.26 53.76 -4.25
C PRO A 14 0.91 54.19 -5.68
N GLY A 15 0.76 53.22 -6.59
CA GLY A 15 0.25 53.42 -7.95
C GLY A 15 -1.29 53.42 -8.01
N PRO A 16 -1.90 54.00 -9.06
CA PRO A 16 -3.34 54.27 -9.10
C PRO A 16 -4.19 53.06 -9.52
N LEU A 17 -5.39 53.02 -8.95
CA LEU A 17 -6.55 52.21 -9.33
C LEU A 17 -7.09 52.68 -10.69
N ALA A 18 -7.45 51.73 -11.56
CA ALA A 18 -8.24 51.98 -12.76
C ALA A 18 -9.60 51.30 -12.62
N THR A 19 -10.62 52.13 -12.44
CA THR A 19 -12.05 51.78 -12.48
C THR A 19 -12.53 51.97 -13.92
N VAL A 20 -13.14 50.94 -14.52
CA VAL A 20 -13.94 51.10 -15.75
C VAL A 20 -15.26 50.37 -15.56
N THR A 21 -16.35 51.12 -15.55
CA THR A 21 -17.75 50.68 -15.63
C THR A 21 -18.37 51.26 -16.88
N LEU A 22 -19.04 50.44 -17.71
CA LEU A 22 -20.18 50.81 -18.57
C LEU A 22 -20.73 49.51 -19.21
N THR A 23 -21.83 48.95 -18.69
CA THR A 23 -23.22 49.02 -19.23
C THR A 23 -23.39 48.56 -20.68
N GLY A 24 -24.24 47.53 -20.86
CA GLY A 24 -24.77 47.10 -22.15
C GLY A 24 -25.77 45.95 -21.98
N LEU A 25 -27.03 46.29 -21.67
CA LEU A 25 -28.19 45.39 -21.65
C LEU A 25 -28.92 45.57 -22.98
N ALA A 26 -29.13 44.51 -23.76
CA ALA A 26 -30.07 44.48 -24.87
C ALA A 26 -30.65 43.07 -25.02
N VAL A 27 -31.91 43.04 -25.43
CA VAL A 27 -32.92 42.00 -25.18
C VAL A 27 -33.58 41.61 -26.51
N PHE A 28 -34.07 40.37 -26.57
CA PHE A 28 -35.03 39.74 -27.51
C PHE A 28 -34.65 39.53 -28.99
N GLY A 29 -34.90 38.29 -29.45
CA GLY A 29 -34.99 37.91 -30.86
C GLY A 29 -35.25 36.41 -31.05
N VAL A 30 -36.49 35.97 -30.88
CA VAL A 30 -37.00 34.64 -31.28
C VAL A 30 -37.21 34.60 -32.80
N THR A 31 -36.76 33.55 -33.49
CA THR A 31 -37.45 32.98 -34.66
C THR A 31 -37.19 31.47 -34.77
N ALA A 32 -38.19 30.75 -35.26
CA ALA A 32 -38.34 29.30 -35.26
C ALA A 32 -38.19 28.69 -36.66
N ALA A 33 -37.87 27.38 -36.71
CA ALA A 33 -38.12 26.36 -37.75
C ALA A 33 -37.55 26.62 -39.16
N VAL A 34 -37.11 25.65 -39.98
CA VAL A 34 -37.75 24.41 -40.49
C VAL A 34 -36.67 23.47 -41.13
N PRO A 35 -37.00 22.23 -41.55
CA PRO A 35 -36.09 21.07 -41.56
C PRO A 35 -35.41 20.81 -42.92
N THR A 36 -34.42 19.90 -42.93
CA THR A 36 -33.90 19.28 -44.16
C THR A 36 -34.23 17.78 -44.17
N THR A 37 -35.11 17.43 -45.10
CA THR A 37 -35.51 16.07 -45.48
C THR A 37 -34.49 15.42 -46.41
N LEU A 38 -34.21 14.14 -46.14
CA LEU A 38 -33.98 13.00 -47.05
C LEU A 38 -33.10 13.18 -48.30
N GLN A 39 -32.01 12.41 -48.34
CA GLN A 39 -31.59 11.71 -49.56
C GLN A 39 -31.52 10.20 -49.29
N HIS A 40 -32.39 9.48 -49.99
CA HIS A 40 -32.40 8.03 -50.21
C HIS A 40 -31.15 7.64 -51.01
N ALA A 41 -30.39 6.65 -50.53
CA ALA A 41 -30.42 5.26 -50.97
C ALA A 41 -29.80 5.01 -52.36
N SER A 42 -28.64 4.36 -52.36
CA SER A 42 -28.23 3.44 -53.43
C SER A 42 -28.14 2.05 -52.81
N THR A 43 -28.99 1.18 -53.32
CA THR A 43 -29.05 -0.25 -53.07
C THR A 43 -27.93 -0.96 -53.82
N GLU A 44 -27.16 -1.81 -53.13
CA GLU A 44 -26.67 -3.06 -53.73
C GLU A 44 -26.80 -4.19 -52.71
N THR A 45 -27.77 -5.06 -53.00
CA THR A 45 -27.98 -6.34 -52.34
C THR A 45 -27.09 -7.36 -53.03
N VAL A 46 -26.22 -8.02 -52.27
CA VAL A 46 -25.71 -9.35 -52.65
C VAL A 46 -25.91 -10.28 -51.46
N ALA A 47 -26.84 -11.23 -51.63
CA ALA A 47 -27.08 -12.31 -50.70
C ALA A 47 -26.21 -13.51 -51.10
N ALA A 48 -25.41 -14.03 -50.17
CA ALA A 48 -24.89 -15.40 -50.15
C ALA A 48 -24.44 -15.71 -48.71
N VAL A 49 -25.25 -16.42 -47.91
CA VAL A 49 -25.13 -17.87 -47.64
C VAL A 49 -24.02 -18.22 -46.63
N GLN A 50 -24.45 -18.68 -45.44
CA GLN A 50 -23.80 -19.66 -44.54
C GLN A 50 -22.43 -19.24 -43.92
N THR A 51 -22.11 -19.38 -42.64
CA THR A 51 -22.48 -20.32 -41.57
C THR A 51 -22.01 -19.75 -40.22
N VAL A 52 -22.68 -20.16 -39.13
CA VAL A 52 -22.25 -19.98 -37.73
C VAL A 52 -21.10 -20.95 -37.43
N PRO A 53 -19.94 -20.52 -36.87
CA PRO A 53 -19.03 -21.44 -36.23
C PRO A 53 -19.37 -21.55 -34.74
N LYS A 54 -19.98 -22.69 -34.46
CA LYS A 54 -20.17 -23.35 -33.18
C LYS A 54 -18.81 -23.53 -32.46
N GLN A 55 -18.80 -23.13 -31.19
CA GLN A 55 -18.06 -23.71 -30.07
C GLN A 55 -17.13 -24.89 -30.43
N ARG A 56 -15.82 -24.68 -30.26
CA ARG A 56 -14.85 -25.78 -30.24
C ARG A 56 -14.46 -26.08 -28.80
N THR A 57 -14.93 -27.23 -28.36
CA THR A 57 -14.63 -27.94 -27.12
C THR A 57 -13.11 -28.10 -26.96
N ALA A 58 -12.56 -27.59 -25.85
CA ALA A 58 -11.21 -27.90 -25.41
C ALA A 58 -11.23 -29.20 -24.57
N PRO A 59 -10.18 -30.03 -24.66
CA PRO A 59 -10.15 -31.34 -24.02
C PRO A 59 -10.02 -31.23 -22.50
N GLN A 60 -10.87 -32.00 -21.83
CA GLN A 60 -10.88 -32.32 -20.41
C GLN A 60 -9.55 -32.97 -20.00
N GLN A 61 -8.77 -32.25 -19.20
CA GLN A 61 -7.60 -32.81 -18.50
C GLN A 61 -7.93 -32.98 -17.02
N ALA A 62 -7.61 -34.19 -16.55
CA ALA A 62 -7.94 -34.73 -15.25
C ALA A 62 -7.29 -33.94 -14.10
N ALA A 63 -8.04 -33.82 -13.02
CA ALA A 63 -7.55 -33.45 -11.71
C ALA A 63 -6.64 -34.56 -11.14
N PRO A 64 -5.53 -34.22 -10.49
CA PRO A 64 -4.94 -35.07 -9.46
C PRO A 64 -5.34 -34.54 -8.08
N GLN A 65 -6.37 -35.16 -7.50
CA GLN A 65 -6.59 -35.17 -6.05
C GLN A 65 -5.47 -36.00 -5.40
N GLU A 66 -4.29 -35.42 -5.17
CA GLU A 66 -3.19 -36.14 -4.49
C GLU A 66 -2.25 -35.21 -3.71
N GLN A 67 -2.78 -34.21 -3.00
CA GLN A 67 -1.98 -33.46 -2.02
C GLN A 67 -2.66 -33.30 -0.64
N ALA A 68 -3.81 -33.95 -0.45
CA ALA A 68 -4.55 -33.96 0.82
C ALA A 68 -4.25 -35.18 1.72
N ARG A 69 -3.15 -35.93 1.48
CA ARG A 69 -2.83 -37.15 2.26
C ARG A 69 -1.42 -37.22 2.85
N ALA A 70 -0.58 -36.19 2.71
CA ALA A 70 0.81 -36.24 3.19
C ALA A 70 1.08 -35.46 4.50
N GLN A 71 0.04 -35.06 5.25
CA GLN A 71 0.18 -34.34 6.52
C GLN A 71 -0.36 -35.13 7.72
N ALA A 72 -0.02 -36.43 7.77
CA ALA A 72 -0.33 -37.27 8.91
C ALA A 72 0.72 -38.38 9.02
N GLN A 73 1.86 -38.06 9.63
CA GLN A 73 2.97 -38.92 10.13
C GLN A 73 4.21 -38.00 10.09
N VAL A 74 4.74 -37.48 11.19
CA VAL A 74 5.50 -38.20 12.21
C VAL A 74 5.45 -37.39 13.51
N GLN A 75 4.77 -37.94 14.52
CA GLN A 75 4.99 -37.60 15.92
C GLN A 75 5.28 -38.92 16.66
N LYS A 76 6.21 -38.83 17.62
CA LYS A 76 6.64 -39.82 18.62
C LYS A 76 7.84 -40.68 18.20
N GLU A 77 8.97 -40.49 18.88
CA GLU A 77 9.38 -41.37 19.97
C GLU A 77 10.55 -40.80 20.80
N PHE A 78 10.39 -40.86 22.12
CA PHE A 78 11.40 -40.61 23.14
C PHE A 78 12.24 -41.88 23.35
N LYS A 79 13.58 -41.77 23.42
CA LYS A 79 14.39 -42.49 24.44
C LYS A 79 15.82 -41.94 24.54
N ALA A 80 16.22 -41.56 25.75
CA ALA A 80 17.61 -41.51 26.19
C ALA A 80 17.98 -42.85 26.89
N PRO A 81 19.27 -43.17 27.14
CA PRO A 81 19.89 -42.67 28.37
C PRO A 81 21.40 -42.33 28.33
N ALA A 82 21.72 -41.33 29.15
CA ALA A 82 22.87 -41.11 30.06
C ALA A 82 24.26 -41.75 29.86
N LYS A 83 25.29 -40.90 29.96
CA LYS A 83 26.33 -41.00 31.01
C LYS A 83 27.02 -39.64 31.28
N ALA A 84 27.03 -39.24 32.55
CA ALA A 84 27.83 -38.13 33.13
C ALA A 84 29.29 -38.62 33.37
N GLU A 85 30.33 -37.79 33.47
CA GLU A 85 30.68 -36.75 34.47
C GLU A 85 32.03 -36.07 34.04
N PRO A 86 32.68 -35.14 34.79
CA PRO A 86 32.21 -33.95 35.52
C PRO A 86 33.02 -32.64 35.25
N SER A 87 32.41 -31.52 35.66
CA SER A 87 32.98 -30.29 36.24
C SER A 87 34.06 -29.45 35.52
N THR A 88 33.65 -28.22 35.19
CA THR A 88 34.37 -27.02 35.66
C THR A 88 33.37 -25.93 36.03
N LYS A 89 33.52 -25.40 37.26
CA LYS A 89 32.68 -24.36 37.87
C LYS A 89 32.73 -23.07 37.05
N ALA A 90 31.58 -22.55 36.65
CA ALA A 90 31.43 -21.18 36.16
C ALA A 90 30.30 -20.45 36.91
N LYS A 91 30.61 -19.21 37.27
CA LYS A 91 29.88 -18.19 38.04
C LYS A 91 28.42 -18.01 37.55
N PRO A 92 27.44 -17.62 38.40
CA PRO A 92 26.04 -17.57 38.01
C PRO A 92 25.82 -16.54 36.91
N GLN A 93 25.70 -17.00 35.66
CA GLN A 93 25.17 -16.19 34.58
C GLN A 93 23.65 -16.15 34.77
N LYS A 94 23.16 -14.93 35.00
CA LYS A 94 21.75 -14.56 34.88
C LYS A 94 21.22 -15.16 33.58
N GLN A 95 20.41 -16.20 33.72
CA GLN A 95 19.78 -16.91 32.62
C GLN A 95 19.02 -15.88 31.78
N ALA A 96 19.51 -15.64 30.56
CA ALA A 96 18.80 -14.84 29.59
C ALA A 96 17.49 -15.58 29.29
N ALA A 97 16.37 -14.90 29.51
CA ALA A 97 15.07 -15.37 29.07
C ALA A 97 15.15 -15.68 27.57
N GLU A 98 14.61 -16.83 27.17
CA GLU A 98 14.29 -17.10 25.78
C GLU A 98 13.40 -15.96 25.26
N PRO A 99 13.56 -15.49 24.00
CA PRO A 99 12.84 -14.31 23.55
C PRO A 99 11.36 -14.64 23.44
N GLU A 100 10.58 -14.14 24.40
CA GLU A 100 9.14 -13.88 24.23
C GLU A 100 8.95 -13.22 22.85
N SER A 101 8.05 -13.76 22.03
CA SER A 101 7.76 -13.18 20.72
C SER A 101 7.16 -11.79 20.90
N ASP A 102 7.98 -10.76 20.69
CA ASP A 102 7.51 -9.37 20.58
C ASP A 102 6.46 -9.31 19.45
N GLU A 103 5.25 -8.82 19.71
CA GLU A 103 4.13 -8.71 18.76
C GLU A 103 4.55 -8.04 17.44
N ARG A 104 5.52 -7.11 17.52
CA ARG A 104 6.11 -6.45 16.35
C ARG A 104 6.90 -7.42 15.48
N SER A 105 7.61 -8.36 16.08
CA SER A 105 8.31 -9.43 15.37
C SER A 105 7.34 -10.40 14.70
N GLU A 106 6.15 -10.61 15.27
CA GLU A 106 5.11 -11.42 14.65
C GLU A 106 4.56 -10.77 13.37
N VAL A 107 4.41 -9.43 13.37
CA VAL A 107 4.04 -8.68 12.16
C VAL A 107 5.07 -8.88 11.05
N ILE A 108 6.35 -8.76 11.36
CA ILE A 108 7.43 -8.98 10.39
C ILE A 108 7.50 -10.45 9.95
N THR A 109 7.27 -11.39 10.86
CA THR A 109 7.21 -12.82 10.53
C THR A 109 6.10 -13.08 9.52
N ARG A 110 4.91 -12.50 9.72
CA ARG A 110 3.79 -12.65 8.80
C ARG A 110 4.02 -11.95 7.46
N ALA A 111 4.62 -10.76 7.46
CA ALA A 111 5.06 -10.07 6.24
C ALA A 111 5.99 -10.95 5.38
N ARG A 112 6.94 -11.66 6.01
CA ARG A 112 7.87 -12.55 5.31
C ARG A 112 7.21 -13.78 4.67
N MET A 113 6.00 -14.18 5.10
CA MET A 113 5.31 -15.37 4.57
C MET A 113 4.90 -15.23 3.10
N TRP A 114 4.86 -14.02 2.54
CA TRP A 114 4.56 -13.80 1.12
C TRP A 114 5.82 -13.71 0.26
N HIS A 115 6.93 -14.26 0.77
CA HIS A 115 8.21 -14.43 0.08
C HIS A 115 8.73 -13.14 -0.59
N PRO A 116 8.84 -12.03 0.16
CA PRO A 116 9.23 -10.73 -0.40
C PRO A 116 10.58 -10.84 -1.12
N HIS A 117 10.67 -10.15 -2.26
CA HIS A 117 11.91 -10.07 -3.04
C HIS A 117 12.42 -11.42 -3.61
N SER A 118 11.54 -12.42 -3.80
CA SER A 118 11.92 -13.74 -4.36
C SER A 118 11.10 -14.10 -5.61
N ASP A 119 11.45 -15.19 -6.30
CA ASP A 119 10.65 -15.68 -7.44
C ASP A 119 9.30 -16.30 -7.00
N GLU A 120 9.16 -16.65 -5.71
CA GLU A 120 7.95 -17.19 -5.10
C GLU A 120 7.04 -16.11 -4.51
N ARG A 121 7.41 -14.82 -4.67
CA ARG A 121 6.66 -13.69 -4.11
C ARG A 121 5.19 -13.70 -4.58
N VAL A 122 4.27 -13.40 -3.66
CA VAL A 122 2.85 -13.27 -4.03
C VAL A 122 2.68 -12.09 -5.01
N PRO A 123 2.06 -12.29 -6.20
CA PRO A 123 1.88 -11.24 -7.19
C PRO A 123 0.84 -10.20 -6.78
N TYR A 124 1.07 -8.94 -7.18
CA TYR A 124 0.11 -7.86 -6.96
C TYR A 124 -1.13 -8.00 -7.84
N SER A 125 -2.30 -7.89 -7.23
CA SER A 125 -3.58 -7.80 -7.92
C SER A 125 -4.62 -7.12 -7.03
N GLN A 126 -5.35 -6.16 -7.61
CA GLN A 126 -6.48 -5.47 -6.97
C GLN A 126 -7.72 -6.36 -6.82
N THR A 127 -7.73 -7.53 -7.45
CA THR A 127 -8.92 -8.40 -7.53
C THR A 127 -8.67 -9.83 -7.06
N SER A 128 -7.43 -10.20 -6.81
CA SER A 128 -7.07 -11.56 -6.37
C SER A 128 -6.90 -11.64 -4.86
N THR A 129 -6.92 -12.88 -4.36
CA THR A 129 -6.68 -13.19 -2.95
C THR A 129 -5.61 -14.28 -2.81
N HIS A 130 -4.96 -14.31 -1.66
CA HIS A 130 -4.01 -15.34 -1.25
C HIS A 130 -4.26 -15.67 0.22
N ASN A 131 -4.61 -16.93 0.51
CA ASN A 131 -5.01 -17.39 1.85
C ASN A 131 -6.07 -16.47 2.50
N GLY A 132 -7.11 -16.12 1.74
CA GLY A 132 -8.24 -15.30 2.23
C GLY A 132 -8.02 -13.78 2.19
N TYR A 133 -6.78 -13.29 2.13
CA TYR A 133 -6.47 -11.85 2.07
C TYR A 133 -6.33 -11.34 0.65
N ARG A 134 -6.66 -10.07 0.41
CA ARG A 134 -6.42 -9.43 -0.91
C ARG A 134 -4.93 -9.30 -1.20
N THR A 135 -4.53 -9.50 -2.45
CA THR A 135 -3.13 -9.37 -2.90
C THR A 135 -2.81 -7.95 -3.39
N ASP A 136 -3.21 -6.94 -2.62
CA ASP A 136 -2.87 -5.54 -2.87
C ASP A 136 -2.18 -4.94 -1.63
N CYS A 137 -1.83 -3.65 -1.68
CA CYS A 137 -1.04 -3.01 -0.63
C CYS A 137 -1.69 -3.15 0.77
N SER A 138 -2.99 -2.86 0.88
CA SER A 138 -3.70 -2.88 2.17
C SER A 138 -4.19 -4.27 2.58
N GLY A 139 -4.44 -5.18 1.62
CA GLY A 139 -4.69 -6.59 1.90
C GLY A 139 -3.47 -7.28 2.50
N TYR A 140 -2.28 -7.01 1.95
CA TYR A 140 -1.02 -7.49 2.49
C TYR A 140 -0.75 -6.98 3.91
N VAL A 141 -0.96 -5.69 4.17
CA VAL A 141 -0.83 -5.15 5.53
C VAL A 141 -1.88 -5.72 6.47
N SER A 142 -3.11 -5.96 6.01
CA SER A 142 -4.12 -6.62 6.83
C SER A 142 -3.69 -8.04 7.24
N MET A 143 -3.09 -8.80 6.32
CA MET A 143 -2.49 -10.12 6.58
C MET A 143 -1.33 -10.02 7.57
N ALA A 144 -0.41 -9.09 7.36
CA ALA A 144 0.74 -8.88 8.22
C ALA A 144 0.39 -8.31 9.61
N LEU A 145 -0.79 -7.69 9.79
CA LEU A 145 -1.33 -7.29 11.09
C LEU A 145 -2.24 -8.33 11.73
N GLY A 146 -2.81 -9.23 10.94
CA GLY A 146 -3.55 -10.40 11.43
C GLY A 146 -5.01 -10.04 11.64
N LEU A 147 -5.48 -9.10 10.83
CA LEU A 147 -6.85 -8.64 10.84
C LEU A 147 -7.76 -9.72 10.25
N PRO A 148 -9.06 -9.74 10.56
CA PRO A 148 -9.99 -10.65 9.91
C PRO A 148 -9.97 -10.52 8.38
N GLU A 149 -10.02 -11.66 7.69
CA GLU A 149 -10.13 -11.74 6.23
C GLU A 149 -11.44 -11.08 5.73
N PRO A 150 -11.44 -10.43 4.55
CA PRO A 150 -10.33 -10.30 3.59
C PRO A 150 -9.38 -9.13 3.89
N GLY A 151 -9.48 -8.54 5.09
CA GLY A 151 -8.81 -7.31 5.46
C GLY A 151 -9.61 -6.05 5.08
N THR A 152 -9.01 -4.88 5.30
CA THR A 152 -9.61 -3.58 4.97
C THR A 152 -8.81 -2.87 3.89
N ASN A 153 -9.34 -1.77 3.35
CA ASN A 153 -8.61 -0.93 2.39
C ASN A 153 -7.76 0.11 3.13
N THR A 154 -6.89 0.83 2.40
CA THR A 154 -5.97 1.81 3.00
C THR A 154 -6.68 2.89 3.80
N VAL A 155 -7.85 3.37 3.36
CA VAL A 155 -8.65 4.35 4.12
C VAL A 155 -9.16 3.73 5.43
N GLY A 156 -9.66 2.49 5.38
CA GLY A 156 -10.10 1.76 6.54
C GLY A 156 -8.98 1.54 7.57
N LEU A 157 -7.75 1.26 7.12
CA LEU A 157 -6.58 1.13 8.00
C LEU A 157 -6.31 2.40 8.81
N THR A 158 -6.59 3.60 8.28
CA THR A 158 -6.44 4.87 9.01
C THR A 158 -7.46 5.11 10.12
N SER A 159 -8.50 4.27 10.22
CA SER A 159 -9.50 4.43 11.28
C SER A 159 -8.90 4.11 12.66
N SER A 160 -9.38 4.80 13.69
CA SER A 160 -8.97 4.61 15.09
C SER A 160 -9.20 3.20 15.63
N ARG A 161 -9.97 2.36 14.91
CA ARG A 161 -10.11 0.93 15.19
C ARG A 161 -8.78 0.19 14.99
N TYR A 162 -8.04 0.52 13.94
CA TYR A 162 -6.87 -0.23 13.51
C TYR A 162 -5.55 0.49 13.75
N THR A 163 -5.54 1.82 13.65
CA THR A 163 -4.30 2.59 13.80
C THR A 163 -4.51 3.91 14.54
N GLU A 164 -3.42 4.42 15.10
CA GLU A 164 -3.30 5.78 15.60
C GLU A 164 -2.17 6.51 14.85
N ARG A 165 -2.31 7.83 14.66
CA ARG A 165 -1.32 8.63 13.93
C ARG A 165 -0.14 8.97 14.83
N ILE A 166 1.07 8.83 14.32
CA ILE A 166 2.33 9.13 15.01
C ILE A 166 3.22 10.03 14.14
N GLY A 167 4.28 10.60 14.71
CA GLY A 167 5.34 11.25 13.95
C GLY A 167 6.21 10.24 13.22
N MET A 168 6.75 10.61 12.04
CA MET A 168 7.71 9.77 11.32
C MET A 168 8.93 9.41 12.18
N SER A 169 9.41 10.33 13.01
CA SER A 169 10.53 10.11 13.93
C SER A 169 10.24 9.07 15.02
N GLU A 170 8.98 8.71 15.24
CA GLU A 170 8.55 7.76 16.27
C GLU A 170 8.40 6.33 15.73
N LEU A 171 8.67 6.11 14.44
CA LEU A 171 8.52 4.82 13.78
C LEU A 171 9.31 3.74 14.50
N LYS A 172 8.62 2.62 14.75
CA LYS A 172 9.15 1.37 15.28
C LYS A 172 8.76 0.24 14.33
N LYS A 173 9.54 -0.85 14.37
CA LYS A 173 9.26 -2.10 13.64
C LYS A 173 7.78 -2.49 13.71
N GLY A 174 7.13 -2.71 12.57
CA GLY A 174 5.71 -3.04 12.45
C GLY A 174 4.76 -1.84 12.34
N ASP A 175 5.23 -0.60 12.55
CA ASP A 175 4.45 0.60 12.28
C ASP A 175 4.23 0.76 10.75
N LEU A 176 3.22 1.53 10.36
CA LEU A 176 2.81 1.72 8.97
C LEU A 176 3.14 3.12 8.47
N VAL A 177 3.46 3.22 7.18
CA VAL A 177 3.54 4.50 6.47
C VAL A 177 2.53 4.48 5.34
N MET A 178 1.57 5.40 5.37
CA MET A 178 0.34 5.35 4.56
C MET A 178 0.07 6.66 3.83
N ASP A 179 -0.18 6.56 2.54
CA ASP A 179 -0.95 7.54 1.78
C ASP A 179 -2.37 7.01 1.57
N ALA A 180 -3.33 7.67 2.22
CA ALA A 180 -4.75 7.35 2.15
C ALA A 180 -5.53 8.29 1.21
N LEU A 181 -4.87 9.22 0.52
CA LEU A 181 -5.48 10.16 -0.40
C LEU A 181 -5.60 9.57 -1.82
N GLY A 182 -6.57 10.06 -2.59
CA GLY A 182 -6.80 9.61 -3.98
C GLY A 182 -7.66 8.35 -4.12
N SER A 183 -7.40 7.55 -5.16
CA SER A 183 -8.20 6.38 -5.55
C SER A 183 -7.62 5.06 -5.02
N ASN A 184 -8.31 3.95 -5.28
CA ASN A 184 -7.80 2.62 -4.97
C ASN A 184 -6.51 2.23 -5.73
N THR A 185 -6.10 3.01 -6.74
CA THR A 185 -4.86 2.77 -7.51
C THR A 185 -3.75 3.77 -7.20
N THR A 186 -4.03 4.83 -6.44
CA THR A 186 -3.02 5.83 -6.05
C THR A 186 -2.65 5.73 -4.58
N ARG A 187 -3.59 5.32 -3.72
CA ARG A 187 -3.34 5.06 -2.30
C ARG A 187 -2.33 3.94 -2.11
N HIS A 188 -1.53 4.04 -1.06
CA HIS A 188 -0.52 3.03 -0.77
C HIS A 188 -0.22 2.91 0.73
N VAL A 189 0.31 1.75 1.11
CA VAL A 189 0.73 1.48 2.48
C VAL A 189 1.91 0.52 2.49
N VAL A 190 2.85 0.79 3.39
CA VAL A 190 4.03 -0.05 3.64
C VAL A 190 4.21 -0.31 5.13
N ILE A 191 4.90 -1.40 5.47
CA ILE A 191 5.21 -1.81 6.85
C ILE A 191 6.68 -1.47 7.12
N PHE A 192 6.94 -0.57 8.07
CA PHE A 192 8.28 -0.20 8.49
C PHE A 192 8.96 -1.36 9.26
N GLU A 193 10.18 -1.75 8.87
CA GLU A 193 11.01 -2.69 9.63
C GLU A 193 12.02 -1.95 10.52
N LYS A 194 12.82 -1.06 9.91
CA LYS A 194 13.90 -0.33 10.60
C LYS A 194 14.41 0.83 9.75
N TRP A 195 15.00 1.82 10.39
CA TRP A 195 15.80 2.84 9.71
C TRP A 195 17.00 2.20 8.99
N ALA A 196 17.31 2.70 7.80
CA ALA A 196 18.44 2.22 7.00
C ALA A 196 19.76 2.92 7.35
N ASP A 197 19.68 4.10 7.96
CA ASP A 197 20.79 4.95 8.35
C ASP A 197 20.48 5.69 9.67
N LYS A 198 21.49 6.37 10.24
CA LYS A 198 21.34 7.05 11.54
C LYS A 198 20.66 8.41 11.41
N GLU A 199 20.73 8.99 10.23
CA GLU A 199 20.14 10.26 9.84
C GLU A 199 18.64 10.15 9.59
N HIS A 200 18.10 8.92 9.59
CA HIS A 200 16.71 8.60 9.26
C HIS A 200 16.31 9.12 7.87
N SER A 201 17.25 9.05 6.91
CA SER A 201 17.05 9.51 5.53
C SER A 201 16.33 8.49 4.66
N SER A 202 16.30 7.23 5.10
CA SER A 202 15.54 6.15 4.47
C SER A 202 15.30 4.98 5.44
N TYR A 203 14.38 4.08 5.12
CA TYR A 203 14.05 2.93 5.95
C TYR A 203 13.74 1.68 5.15
N TRP A 204 13.98 0.51 5.75
CA TRP A 204 13.57 -0.78 5.22
C TRP A 204 12.09 -1.02 5.47
N ALA A 205 11.35 -1.43 4.45
CA ALA A 205 9.93 -1.70 4.55
C ALA A 205 9.44 -2.82 3.64
N TYR A 206 8.37 -3.47 4.08
CA TYR A 206 7.64 -4.47 3.31
C TYR A 206 6.42 -3.86 2.64
N GLU A 207 6.13 -4.28 1.41
CA GLU A 207 4.97 -3.80 0.67
C GLU A 207 4.48 -4.81 -0.38
N GLN A 208 3.23 -4.61 -0.80
CA GLN A 208 2.69 -5.18 -2.03
C GLN A 208 2.56 -4.04 -3.04
N ARG A 209 3.29 -4.11 -4.17
CA ARG A 209 3.27 -3.06 -5.20
C ARG A 209 3.07 -3.60 -6.61
N GLY A 210 2.37 -2.82 -7.44
CA GLY A 210 2.08 -3.18 -8.83
C GLY A 210 3.34 -3.52 -9.63
N ARG A 211 3.21 -4.36 -10.67
CA ARG A 211 4.30 -4.94 -11.48
C ARG A 211 5.23 -5.92 -10.75
N TYR A 212 5.49 -5.75 -9.46
CA TYR A 212 6.52 -6.50 -8.76
C TYR A 212 5.97 -7.54 -7.78
N GLY A 213 4.82 -7.31 -7.15
CA GLY A 213 4.34 -8.24 -6.12
C GLY A 213 4.80 -7.86 -4.72
N THR A 214 5.02 -8.87 -3.88
CA THR A 214 5.51 -8.70 -2.52
C THR A 214 6.99 -8.35 -2.54
N ASP A 215 7.38 -7.30 -1.83
CA ASP A 215 8.73 -6.77 -1.85
C ASP A 215 9.21 -6.33 -0.46
N HIS A 216 10.53 -6.23 -0.33
CA HIS A 216 11.21 -5.69 0.84
C HIS A 216 12.39 -4.85 0.37
N ARG A 217 12.30 -3.52 0.56
CA ARG A 217 13.28 -2.57 0.03
C ARG A 217 13.40 -1.34 0.91
N THR A 218 14.45 -0.56 0.65
CA THR A 218 14.61 0.78 1.22
C THR A 218 13.63 1.76 0.56
N LEU A 219 12.98 2.60 1.37
CA LEU A 219 12.02 3.63 0.98
C LEU A 219 12.31 4.94 1.74
N ASP A 220 11.76 6.03 1.22
CA ASP A 220 11.81 7.37 1.78
C ASP A 220 10.43 8.02 1.94
N TYR A 221 9.33 7.24 1.78
CA TYR A 221 7.97 7.77 1.91
C TYR A 221 7.74 8.40 3.28
N GLY A 222 7.11 9.57 3.29
CA GLY A 222 6.77 10.37 4.46
C GLY A 222 7.94 11.20 5.02
N LEU A 223 9.15 11.09 4.47
CA LEU A 223 10.33 11.82 4.99
C LEU A 223 10.46 13.23 4.43
N SER A 224 9.88 13.51 3.25
CA SER A 224 9.80 14.87 2.72
C SER A 224 8.59 15.62 3.28
N SER A 225 8.71 16.95 3.42
CA SER A 225 7.65 17.80 3.97
C SER A 225 6.41 17.92 3.07
N ASP A 226 6.59 17.74 1.77
CA ASP A 226 5.53 17.78 0.75
C ASP A 226 4.91 16.40 0.46
N ASP A 227 5.38 15.35 1.15
CA ASP A 227 4.88 14.00 0.97
C ASP A 227 3.47 13.84 1.56
N GLU A 228 2.59 13.08 0.90
CA GLU A 228 1.25 12.74 1.37
C GLU A 228 1.27 11.63 2.42
N TYR A 229 2.32 10.80 2.45
CA TYR A 229 2.42 9.69 3.38
C TYR A 229 2.56 10.17 4.83
N LYS A 230 1.87 9.49 5.75
CA LYS A 230 1.95 9.72 7.21
C LYS A 230 2.21 8.41 7.95
N ALA A 231 2.86 8.51 9.11
CA ALA A 231 3.14 7.37 9.98
C ALA A 231 1.96 7.05 10.89
N TYR A 232 1.75 5.75 11.11
CA TYR A 232 0.68 5.21 11.93
C TYR A 232 1.17 4.02 12.74
N ARG A 233 0.71 3.91 13.98
CA ARG A 233 0.94 2.75 14.83
C ARG A 233 -0.32 1.88 14.86
N PRO A 234 -0.22 0.57 14.53
CA PRO A 234 -1.32 -0.36 14.76
C PRO A 234 -1.74 -0.38 16.22
N THR A 235 -3.05 -0.39 16.49
CA THR A 235 -3.59 -0.41 17.86
C THR A 235 -3.25 -1.70 18.61
N SER A 236 -2.86 -2.75 17.90
CA SER A 236 -2.38 -4.02 18.44
C SER A 236 -0.90 -4.03 18.83
N LEU A 237 -0.15 -2.91 18.68
CA LEU A 237 1.31 -2.84 18.92
C LEU A 237 1.69 -1.71 19.91
N LYS A 238 0.79 -1.38 20.85
CA LYS A 238 0.94 -0.24 21.75
C LYS A 238 2.09 -0.40 22.75
#